data_AF-T1CN32-F1
#
_entry.id   AF-T1CN32-F1
#
_cell.length_a   1.000
_cell.length_b   1.000
_cell.length_c   1.000
_cell.angle_alpha   90.00
_cell.angle_beta   90.00
_cell.angle_gamma   90.00
#
_symmetry.space_group_name_H-M   'P 1'
#
loop_
_entity.id
_entity.type
_entity.pdbx_description
1 polymer ?
#
loop_
_entity_poly.entity_id
_entity_poly.type
_entity_poly.pdbx_seq_one_letter_code
_entity_poly.pdbx_strand_id
1 'polypeptide(L)'
;AEARTHLAAFVTRFAKSAPQTVAGLEEGFEDALSVLVLPEKYRKRLRTTHRQERLNEEIRRRERVIRIFPNTESALRRVGALLAEHHEAWAGRHDLDRDEFHEWLAARHPAPPLDNVVSLS
;
A
#
# COMPACT_ATOMS: atom_id res chain seq x y z
N ALA A 1 -15.05 0.63 -18.35
CA ALA A 1 -15.35 -0.41 -19.36
C ALA A 1 -14.09 -1.21 -19.72
N GLU A 2 -13.01 -0.54 -20.13
CA GLU A 2 -11.75 -1.19 -20.58
C GLU A 2 -11.09 -2.13 -19.55
N ALA A 3 -11.04 -1.76 -18.27
CA ALA A 3 -10.44 -2.60 -17.22
C ALA A 3 -11.12 -3.98 -17.07
N ARG A 4 -12.46 -4.04 -17.20
CA ARG A 4 -13.20 -5.31 -17.13
C ARG A 4 -12.96 -6.19 -18.35
N THR A 5 -12.76 -5.57 -19.52
CA THR A 5 -12.35 -6.30 -20.73
C THR A 5 -10.99 -6.96 -20.53
N HIS A 6 -10.04 -6.27 -19.92
CA HIS A 6 -8.73 -6.85 -19.60
C HIS A 6 -8.83 -7.98 -18.57
N LEU A 7 -9.68 -7.84 -17.54
CA LEU A 7 -9.94 -8.92 -16.59
C LEU A 7 -10.48 -10.17 -17.31
N ALA A 8 -11.49 -10.02 -18.16
CA ALA A 8 -12.07 -11.14 -18.90
C ALA A 8 -11.04 -11.85 -19.80
N ALA A 9 -10.17 -11.07 -20.47
CA ALA A 9 -9.08 -11.61 -21.27
C ALA A 9 -8.06 -12.37 -20.41
N PHE A 10 -7.72 -11.85 -19.22
CA PHE A 10 -6.81 -12.50 -18.27
C PHE A 10 -7.39 -13.83 -17.75
N VAL A 11 -8.64 -13.82 -17.31
CA VAL A 11 -9.37 -15.01 -16.85
C VAL A 11 -9.38 -16.08 -17.93
N THR A 12 -9.77 -15.70 -19.16
CA THR A 12 -9.80 -16.63 -20.31
C THR A 12 -8.44 -17.29 -20.56
N ARG A 13 -7.35 -16.51 -20.44
CA ARG A 13 -6.00 -17.00 -20.69
C ARG A 13 -5.46 -17.91 -19.59
N PHE A 14 -5.75 -17.61 -18.32
CA PHE A 14 -5.07 -18.24 -17.19
C PHE A 14 -5.94 -19.15 -16.33
N ALA A 15 -7.26 -19.23 -16.58
CA ALA A 15 -8.19 -20.05 -15.78
C ALA A 15 -7.74 -21.51 -15.61
N LYS A 16 -7.13 -22.11 -16.64
CA LYS A 16 -6.65 -23.50 -16.58
C LYS A 16 -5.26 -23.63 -15.94
N SER A 17 -4.34 -22.71 -16.23
CA SER A 17 -2.94 -22.83 -15.81
C SER A 17 -2.67 -22.29 -14.40
N ALA A 18 -3.47 -21.33 -13.93
CA ALA A 18 -3.26 -20.64 -12.66
C ALA A 18 -4.61 -20.27 -11.99
N PRO A 19 -5.47 -21.25 -11.67
CA PRO A 19 -6.83 -20.99 -11.17
C PRO A 19 -6.85 -20.18 -9.87
N GLN A 20 -5.91 -20.40 -8.95
CA GLN A 20 -5.81 -19.64 -7.69
C GLN A 20 -5.48 -18.17 -7.92
N THR A 21 -4.60 -17.88 -8.89
CA THR A 21 -4.25 -16.49 -9.24
C THR A 21 -5.43 -15.77 -9.87
N VAL A 22 -6.20 -16.47 -10.70
CA VAL A 22 -7.42 -15.90 -11.28
C VAL A 22 -8.44 -15.58 -10.19
N ALA A 23 -8.72 -16.53 -9.28
CA ALA A 23 -9.66 -16.32 -8.19
C ALA A 23 -9.26 -15.12 -7.31
N GLY A 24 -7.97 -15.03 -6.92
CA GLY A 24 -7.49 -13.90 -6.13
C GLY A 24 -7.57 -12.55 -6.86
N LEU A 25 -7.34 -12.52 -8.17
CA LEU A 25 -7.51 -11.29 -8.95
C LEU A 25 -8.98 -10.89 -9.07
N GLU A 26 -9.89 -11.84 -9.29
CA GLU A 26 -11.33 -11.56 -9.38
C GLU A 26 -11.89 -11.04 -8.06
N GLU A 27 -11.47 -11.63 -6.93
CA GLU A 27 -11.85 -11.18 -5.58
C GLU A 27 -11.31 -9.78 -5.28
N GLY A 28 -10.03 -9.53 -5.55
CA GLY A 28 -9.37 -8.25 -5.28
C GLY A 28 -9.47 -7.20 -6.39
N PHE A 29 -10.28 -7.43 -7.42
CA PHE A 29 -10.26 -6.60 -8.63
C PHE A 29 -10.63 -5.14 -8.37
N GLU A 30 -11.73 -4.92 -7.63
CA GLU A 30 -12.21 -3.56 -7.33
C GLU A 30 -11.22 -2.80 -6.44
N ASP A 31 -10.65 -3.49 -5.44
CA ASP A 31 -9.63 -2.93 -4.55
C ASP A 31 -8.37 -2.53 -5.32
N ALA A 32 -7.92 -3.37 -6.25
CA ALA A 32 -6.78 -3.08 -7.11
C ALA A 32 -7.01 -1.86 -8.02
N LEU A 33 -8.26 -1.61 -8.43
CA LEU A 33 -8.62 -0.45 -9.26
C LEU A 33 -8.90 0.83 -8.47
N SER A 34 -9.05 0.76 -7.14
CA SER A 34 -9.33 1.92 -6.29
C SER A 34 -8.35 3.09 -6.51
N VAL A 35 -7.08 2.78 -6.79
CA VAL A 35 -6.02 3.77 -7.09
C VAL A 35 -6.32 4.64 -8.32
N LEU A 36 -7.19 4.18 -9.22
CA LEU A 36 -7.58 4.94 -10.41
C LEU A 36 -8.46 6.14 -10.10
N VAL A 37 -9.13 6.17 -8.95
CA VAL A 37 -9.93 7.33 -8.53
C VAL A 37 -9.03 8.52 -8.18
N LEU A 38 -7.78 8.26 -7.82
CA LEU A 38 -6.82 9.28 -7.44
C LEU A 38 -6.31 10.09 -8.64
N PRO A 39 -5.87 11.35 -8.43
CA PRO A 39 -5.22 12.13 -9.48
C PRO A 39 -3.98 11.44 -10.03
N GLU A 40 -3.64 11.72 -11.30
CA GLU A 40 -2.56 11.03 -12.01
C GLU A 40 -1.21 11.14 -11.28
N LYS A 41 -0.93 12.29 -10.66
CA LYS A 41 0.27 12.55 -9.85
C LYS A 41 0.46 11.49 -8.75
N TYR A 42 -0.59 11.15 -8.03
CA TYR A 42 -0.57 10.18 -6.94
C TYR A 42 -0.64 8.73 -7.46
N ARG A 43 -1.44 8.49 -8.51
CA ARG A 43 -1.62 7.17 -9.10
C ARG A 43 -0.31 6.53 -9.55
N LYS A 44 0.56 7.29 -10.22
CA LYS A 44 1.86 6.79 -10.72
C LYS A 44 2.71 6.15 -9.61
N ARG A 45 2.63 6.71 -8.40
CA ARG A 45 3.43 6.29 -7.25
C ARG A 45 2.76 5.20 -6.42
N LEU A 46 1.45 5.32 -6.22
CA LEU A 46 0.68 4.39 -5.38
C LEU A 46 0.32 3.07 -6.08
N ARG A 47 0.33 3.02 -7.42
CA ARG A 47 0.01 1.78 -8.16
C ARG A 47 1.07 0.67 -8.03
N THR A 48 2.25 0.98 -7.47
CA THR A 48 3.38 0.04 -7.43
C THR A 48 3.80 -0.26 -6.00
N THR A 49 4.24 -1.49 -5.73
CA THR A 49 4.73 -1.92 -4.41
C THR A 49 6.26 -1.87 -4.29
N HIS A 50 6.99 -1.26 -5.24
CA HIS A 50 8.46 -1.30 -5.29
C HIS A 50 9.15 -0.91 -3.97
N ARG A 51 8.62 0.07 -3.23
CA ARG A 51 9.22 0.48 -1.95
C ARG A 51 9.01 -0.56 -0.86
N GLN A 52 7.82 -1.14 -0.80
CA GLN A 52 7.48 -2.21 0.12
C GLN A 52 8.31 -3.45 -0.17
N GLU A 53 8.44 -3.84 -1.45
CA GLU A 53 9.27 -4.99 -1.84
C GLU A 53 10.74 -4.78 -1.46
N ARG A 54 11.31 -3.60 -1.75
CA ARG A 54 12.70 -3.29 -1.36
C ARG A 54 12.92 -3.34 0.14
N LEU A 55 11.95 -2.86 0.93
CA LEU A 55 12.02 -2.93 2.39
C LEU A 55 11.95 -4.38 2.87
N ASN A 56 11.03 -5.18 2.31
CA ASN A 56 10.89 -6.60 2.62
C ASN A 56 12.17 -7.37 2.27
N GLU A 57 12.77 -7.10 1.11
CA GLU A 57 14.05 -7.68 0.70
C GLU A 57 15.17 -7.36 1.71
N GLU A 58 15.26 -6.11 2.19
CA GLU A 58 16.28 -5.73 3.17
C GLU A 58 16.03 -6.42 4.53
N ILE A 59 14.78 -6.55 4.96
CA ILE A 59 14.42 -7.34 6.14
C ILE A 59 14.92 -8.78 5.97
N ARG A 60 14.56 -9.44 4.85
CA ARG A 60 14.99 -10.83 4.56
C ARG A 60 16.52 -10.96 4.49
N ARG A 61 17.21 -9.97 3.90
CA ARG A 61 18.67 -9.94 3.82
C ARG A 61 19.30 -9.88 5.22
N ARG A 62 18.79 -9.01 6.10
CA ARG A 62 19.30 -8.87 7.47
C ARG A 62 18.92 -10.08 8.34
N GLU A 63 17.76 -10.70 8.14
CA GLU A 63 17.36 -11.94 8.82
C GLU A 63 18.28 -13.12 8.47
N ARG A 64 18.64 -13.26 7.19
CA ARG A 64 19.46 -14.38 6.68
C ARG A 64 20.79 -14.55 7.42
N VAL A 65 21.37 -13.46 7.93
CA VAL A 65 22.64 -13.48 8.68
C VAL A 65 22.47 -14.09 10.08
N ILE A 66 21.34 -13.88 10.74
CA ILE A 66 21.09 -14.33 12.12
C ILE A 66 20.73 -15.82 12.14
N ARG A 67 20.02 -16.29 11.11
CA ARG A 67 19.45 -17.64 10.96
C ARG A 67 18.38 -18.01 11.98
N ILE A 68 18.61 -17.83 13.28
CA ILE A 68 17.68 -18.17 14.37
C ILE A 68 17.70 -17.06 15.43
N PHE A 69 16.53 -16.52 15.77
CA PHE A 69 16.40 -15.56 16.85
C PHE A 69 16.23 -16.27 18.20
N PRO A 70 16.82 -15.74 19.29
CA PRO A 70 16.67 -16.32 20.62
C PRO A 70 15.26 -16.17 21.21
N ASN A 71 14.50 -15.15 20.79
CA ASN A 71 13.10 -14.92 21.14
C ASN A 71 12.44 -13.89 20.18
N THR A 72 11.12 -13.78 20.25
CA THR A 72 10.33 -12.84 19.42
C THR A 72 10.73 -11.38 19.63
N GLU A 73 10.97 -10.96 20.87
CA GLU A 73 11.40 -9.58 21.18
C GLU A 73 12.71 -9.19 20.49
N SER A 74 13.63 -10.14 20.30
CA SER A 74 14.89 -9.89 19.60
C SER A 74 14.68 -9.73 18.09
N ALA A 75 13.71 -10.45 17.51
CA ALA A 75 13.30 -10.25 16.12
C ALA A 75 12.63 -8.89 15.93
N LEU A 76 11.66 -8.55 16.79
CA LEU A 76 10.96 -7.27 16.78
C LEU A 76 11.92 -6.09 16.90
N ARG A 77 12.88 -6.15 17.84
CA ARG A 77 13.88 -5.08 17.98
C ARG A 77 14.72 -4.87 16.72
N ARG A 78 15.10 -5.95 16.03
CA ARG A 78 15.91 -5.83 14.81
C ARG A 78 15.11 -5.27 13.63
N VAL A 79 13.89 -5.75 13.43
CA VAL A 79 13.00 -5.22 12.39
C VAL A 79 12.66 -3.76 12.70
N GLY A 80 12.31 -3.46 13.96
CA GLY A 80 12.02 -2.11 14.44
C GLY A 80 13.18 -1.15 14.23
N ALA A 81 14.42 -1.55 14.53
CA ALA A 81 15.60 -0.72 14.29
C ALA A 81 15.80 -0.40 12.81
N LEU A 82 15.60 -1.37 11.90
CA LEU A 82 15.64 -1.14 10.46
C LEU A 82 14.52 -0.19 10.00
N LEU A 83 13.31 -0.37 10.52
CA LEU A 83 12.17 0.49 10.19
C LEU A 83 12.40 1.93 10.67
N ALA A 84 13.00 2.13 11.84
CA ALA A 84 13.39 3.45 12.34
C ALA A 84 14.43 4.11 11.42
N GLU A 85 15.50 3.38 11.06
CA GLU A 85 16.53 3.84 10.09
C GLU A 85 15.91 4.25 8.75
N HIS A 86 14.98 3.45 8.22
CA HIS A 86 14.25 3.77 7.00
C HIS A 86 13.32 4.97 7.15
N HIS A 87 12.63 5.09 8.28
CA HIS A 87 11.75 6.21 8.57
C HIS A 87 12.52 7.53 8.57
N GLU A 88 13.66 7.60 9.26
CA GLU A 88 14.52 8.78 9.29
C GLU A 88 15.03 9.14 7.88
N ALA A 89 15.48 8.15 7.10
CA ALA A 89 15.92 8.37 5.73
C ALA A 89 14.80 8.83 4.79
N TRP A 90 13.53 8.56 5.13
CA TRP A 90 12.36 8.94 4.34
C TRP A 90 11.73 10.24 4.82
N ALA A 91 11.87 10.60 6.09
CA ALA A 91 11.34 11.84 6.66
C ALA A 91 11.89 13.09 5.93
N GLY A 92 13.13 13.03 5.42
CA GLY A 92 13.71 14.09 4.59
C GLY A 92 13.27 14.07 3.12
N ARG A 93 12.43 13.12 2.68
CA ARG A 93 11.96 13.00 1.30
C ARG A 93 10.47 13.33 1.19
N HIS A 94 10.16 14.53 0.71
CA HIS A 94 8.78 14.94 0.35
C HIS A 94 8.40 14.40 -1.03
N ASP A 95 8.24 13.08 -1.07
CA ASP A 95 7.99 12.31 -2.28
C ASP A 95 6.53 12.36 -2.74
N LEU A 96 5.61 12.75 -1.84
CA LEU A 96 4.21 13.00 -2.11
C LEU A 96 3.83 14.28 -1.37
N ASP A 97 3.28 15.24 -2.10
CA ASP A 97 2.73 16.45 -1.50
C ASP A 97 1.45 16.07 -0.76
N ARG A 98 1.53 16.10 0.57
CA ARG A 98 0.45 15.73 1.46
C ARG A 98 -0.60 16.84 1.54
N ASP A 99 -0.18 18.10 1.43
CA ASP A 99 -1.07 19.25 1.56
C ASP A 99 -2.00 19.34 0.34
N GLU A 100 -1.42 19.25 -0.86
CA GLU A 100 -2.20 19.16 -2.11
C GLU A 100 -3.17 17.96 -2.11
N PHE A 101 -2.76 16.83 -1.52
CA PHE A 101 -3.62 15.65 -1.43
C PHE A 101 -4.81 15.89 -0.50
N HIS A 102 -4.59 16.52 0.66
CA HIS A 102 -5.65 16.85 1.61
C HIS A 102 -6.59 17.91 1.07
N GLU A 103 -6.10 18.92 0.35
CA GLU A 103 -6.93 19.90 -0.35
C GLU A 103 -7.82 19.23 -1.40
N TRP A 104 -7.23 18.35 -2.24
CA TRP A 104 -7.98 17.57 -3.21
C TRP A 104 -9.05 16.69 -2.56
N LEU A 105 -8.72 16.05 -1.43
CA LEU A 105 -9.64 15.19 -0.70
C LEU A 105 -10.81 16.01 -0.11
N ALA A 106 -10.51 17.14 0.52
CA ALA A 106 -11.50 18.03 1.13
C ALA A 106 -12.48 18.62 0.10
N ALA A 107 -11.99 18.96 -1.11
CA ALA A 107 -12.83 19.43 -2.20
C ALA A 107 -13.83 18.37 -2.70
N ARG A 108 -13.49 17.08 -2.59
CA ARG A 108 -14.31 15.96 -3.09
C ARG A 108 -15.22 15.35 -2.03
N HIS A 109 -14.77 15.36 -0.78
CA HIS A 109 -15.48 14.88 0.39
C HIS A 109 -15.43 15.96 1.47
N PRO A 110 -16.23 17.04 1.34
CA PRO A 110 -16.32 18.04 2.38
C PRO A 110 -16.74 17.35 3.69
N ALA A 111 -16.06 17.67 4.78
CA ALA A 111 -16.39 17.12 6.08
C ALA A 111 -17.89 17.34 6.35
N PRO A 112 -18.61 16.35 6.90
CA PRO A 112 -19.98 16.58 7.34
C PRO A 112 -19.97 17.77 8.33
N PRO A 113 -20.98 18.66 8.28
CA PRO A 113 -21.03 19.81 9.17
C PRO A 113 -20.89 19.34 10.62
N LEU A 114 -19.98 19.98 11.36
CA LEU A 114 -19.66 19.69 12.76
C LEU A 114 -20.78 20.15 13.71
N ASP A 115 -22.04 19.84 13.40
CA ASP A 115 -23.19 20.25 14.23
C ASP A 115 -23.41 19.35 15.46
N ASN A 116 -22.67 18.25 15.60
CA ASN A 116 -22.92 17.26 16.67
C ASN A 116 -21.66 16.79 17.43
N VAL A 117 -20.63 17.63 17.59
CA VAL A 117 -19.63 17.36 18.64
C VAL A 117 -20.20 17.88 19.96
N VAL A 118 -20.98 17.03 20.63
CA VAL A 118 -21.28 17.22 22.06
C VAL A 118 -19.94 17.25 22.77
N SER A 119 -19.56 18.43 23.23
CA SER A 119 -18.39 18.62 24.09
C SER A 119 -18.64 17.80 25.36
N LEU A 120 -17.98 16.64 25.47
CA LEU A 120 -17.95 15.89 26.73
C LEU A 120 -17.13 16.72 27.71
N SER A 121 -17.85 17.50 28.52
CA SER A 121 -17.33 18.16 29.72
C SER A 121 -17.19 17.14 30.85
#